data_AF-A0AAD5N7I9-F1
#
_entry.id   AF-A0AAD5N7I9-F1
#
_cell.length_a   1.000
_cell.length_b   1.000
_cell.length_c   1.000
_cell.angle_alpha   90.00
_cell.angle_beta   90.00
_cell.angle_gamma   90.00
#
_symmetry.space_group_name_H-M   'P 1'
#
loop_
_entity.id
_entity.type
_entity.pdbx_description
1 polymer ?
#
loop_
_entity_poly.entity_id
_entity_poly.type
_entity_poly.pdbx_seq_one_letter_code
_entity_poly.pdbx_strand_id
1 'polypeptide(L)'
;MPVPFETLLPYAIMIGMFGISGTGLAVIKTWQNEGKRPRYSVDQWDKQSMIRLERALMERDRRLTGTLRGQTDKAVAPIGFELNNPWKLEKRYA
;
A
#
# COMPACT_ATOMS: atom_id res chain seq x y z
N MET A 1 -45.61 8.47 20.21
CA MET A 1 -45.25 7.04 20.33
C MET A 1 -43.73 6.95 20.35
N PRO A 2 -43.11 6.43 21.43
CA PRO A 2 -41.66 6.26 21.51
C PRO A 2 -41.19 5.28 20.41
N VAL A 3 -39.96 5.48 19.92
CA VAL A 3 -39.37 4.65 18.87
C VAL A 3 -39.18 3.21 19.40
N PRO A 4 -39.62 2.17 18.68
CA PRO A 4 -39.41 0.78 19.09
C PRO A 4 -37.93 0.42 18.96
N PHE A 5 -37.18 0.37 20.08
CA PHE A 5 -35.73 0.19 20.06
C PHE A 5 -35.33 -1.26 19.75
N GLU A 6 -36.20 -2.22 20.04
CA GLU A 6 -36.02 -3.64 19.78
C GLU A 6 -35.88 -3.93 18.29
N THR A 7 -36.54 -3.15 17.43
CA THR A 7 -36.40 -3.25 15.97
C THR A 7 -35.08 -2.66 15.47
N LEU A 8 -34.42 -1.81 16.27
CA LEU A 8 -33.14 -1.19 15.95
C LEU A 8 -31.94 -2.03 16.42
N LEU A 9 -32.13 -2.95 17.37
CA LEU A 9 -31.06 -3.81 17.88
C LEU A 9 -30.34 -4.61 16.78
N PRO A 10 -31.03 -5.25 15.81
CA PRO A 10 -30.33 -5.95 14.73
C PRO A 10 -29.48 -5.01 13.87
N TYR A 11 -29.96 -3.79 13.60
CA TYR A 11 -29.22 -2.79 12.85
C TYR A 11 -28.01 -2.27 13.62
N ALA A 12 -28.13 -2.06 14.94
CA ALA A 12 -27.02 -1.66 15.79
C ALA A 12 -25.91 -2.71 15.81
N ILE A 13 -26.28 -3.99 15.90
CA ILE A 13 -25.32 -5.12 15.84
C ILE A 13 -24.63 -5.15 14.47
N MET A 14 -25.37 -5.02 13.37
CA MET A 14 -24.77 -4.95 12.03
C MET A 14 -23.78 -3.79 11.90
N ILE A 15 -24.18 -2.58 12.31
CA ILE A 15 -23.31 -1.39 12.28
C ILE A 15 -22.06 -1.62 13.14
N GLY A 16 -22.20 -2.21 14.33
CA GLY A 16 -21.08 -2.55 15.19
C GLY A 16 -20.08 -3.51 14.53
N MET A 17 -20.58 -4.60 13.93
CA MET A 17 -19.73 -5.60 13.26
C MET A 17 -19.00 -5.00 12.04
N PHE A 18 -19.70 -4.22 11.22
CA PHE A 18 -19.08 -3.54 10.07
C PHE A 18 -18.09 -2.46 10.52
N GLY A 19 -18.40 -1.72 11.59
CA GLY A 19 -17.51 -0.72 12.17
C GLY A 19 -16.21 -1.32 12.69
N ILE A 20 -16.30 -2.40 13.47
CA ILE A 20 -15.12 -3.11 14.01
C ILE A 20 -14.29 -3.70 12.86
N SER A 21 -14.93 -4.36 11.89
CA SER A 21 -14.23 -4.95 10.76
C SER A 21 -13.53 -3.89 9.90
N GLY A 22 -14.21 -2.78 9.59
CA GLY A 22 -13.67 -1.70 8.77
C GLY A 22 -12.50 -0.99 9.44
N THR A 23 -12.64 -0.65 10.73
CA THR A 23 -11.58 -0.01 11.51
C THR A 23 -10.40 -0.96 11.73
N GLY A 24 -10.66 -2.23 12.04
CA GLY A 24 -9.61 -3.26 12.19
C GLY A 24 -8.77 -3.40 10.91
N LEU A 25 -9.41 -3.48 9.74
CA LEU A 25 -8.71 -3.53 8.47
C LEU A 25 -7.92 -2.26 8.18
N ALA A 26 -8.44 -1.08 8.54
CA ALA A 26 -7.72 0.18 8.37
C ALA A 26 -6.44 0.21 9.22
N VAL A 27 -6.52 -0.19 10.49
CA VAL A 27 -5.37 -0.25 11.40
C VAL A 27 -4.30 -1.21 10.88
N ILE A 28 -4.69 -2.44 10.53
CA ILE A 28 -3.74 -3.44 10.00
C ILE A 28 -3.05 -2.91 8.74
N LYS A 29 -3.81 -2.32 7.81
CA LYS A 29 -3.23 -1.74 6.58
C LYS A 29 -2.29 -0.58 6.88
N THR A 30 -2.57 0.26 7.87
CA THR A 30 -1.65 1.35 8.25
C THR A 30 -0.37 0.80 8.88
N TRP A 31 -0.44 -0.22 9.71
CA TRP A 31 0.74 -0.86 10.30
C TRP A 31 1.62 -1.54 9.26
N GLN A 32 1.03 -2.24 8.30
CA GLN A 32 1.76 -2.86 7.18
C GLN A 32 2.43 -1.83 6.26
N ASN A 33 1.93 -0.59 6.22
CA ASN A 33 2.47 0.49 5.40
C ASN A 33 3.35 1.46 6.20
N GLU A 34 4.01 0.98 7.26
CA GLU A 34 4.94 1.78 8.07
C GLU A 34 4.26 3.02 8.68
N GLY A 35 2.98 2.90 9.05
CA GLY A 35 2.15 3.97 9.58
C GLY A 35 1.55 4.91 8.51
N LYS A 36 1.87 4.70 7.23
CA LYS A 36 1.32 5.50 6.13
C LYS A 36 -0.01 4.94 5.64
N ARG A 37 -0.81 5.80 5.01
CA ARG A 37 -2.05 5.38 4.36
C ARG A 37 -1.74 4.48 3.14
N PRO A 38 -2.52 3.41 2.89
CA PRO A 38 -2.37 2.61 1.68
C PRO A 38 -2.67 3.47 0.44
N ARG A 39 -1.92 3.24 -0.64
CA ARG A 39 -2.17 3.87 -1.94
C ARG A 39 -3.21 3.07 -2.71
N TYR A 40 -4.15 3.77 -3.33
CA TYR A 40 -5.19 3.21 -4.19
C TYR A 40 -4.96 3.67 -5.63
N SER A 41 -5.53 2.95 -6.61
CA SER A 41 -5.44 3.30 -8.05
C SER A 41 -4.02 3.44 -8.57
N VAL A 42 -3.11 2.62 -8.04
CA VAL A 42 -1.69 2.66 -8.36
C VAL A 42 -1.48 2.22 -9.81
N ASP A 43 -0.94 3.13 -10.62
CA ASP A 43 -0.78 2.96 -12.05
C ASP A 43 0.52 2.23 -12.41
N GLN A 44 0.81 2.12 -13.71
CA GLN A 44 2.00 1.46 -14.20
C GLN A 44 3.30 2.22 -13.87
N TRP A 45 3.23 3.55 -13.85
CA TRP A 45 4.35 4.43 -13.49
C TRP A 45 4.73 4.27 -12.00
N ASP A 46 3.73 4.15 -11.15
CA ASP A 46 3.86 3.91 -9.72
C ASP A 46 4.35 2.48 -9.42
N LYS A 47 3.76 1.47 -10.09
CA LYS A 47 4.01 0.04 -9.81
C LYS A 47 5.31 -0.51 -10.37
N GLN A 48 5.76 0.01 -11.52
CA GLN A 48 6.72 -0.61 -12.44
C GLN A 48 6.06 -1.49 -13.51
N SER A 49 5.69 -0.89 -14.65
CA SER A 49 5.47 -1.62 -15.89
C SER A 49 6.65 -1.51 -16.85
N MET A 50 6.98 -2.64 -17.46
CA MET A 50 8.19 -2.93 -18.21
C MET A 50 8.18 -2.40 -19.66
N ILE A 51 7.59 -1.24 -19.98
CA ILE A 51 7.42 -0.83 -21.41
C ILE A 51 7.98 0.55 -21.79
N ARG A 52 8.42 1.40 -20.85
CA ARG A 52 9.10 2.64 -21.25
C ARG A 52 10.20 3.03 -20.28
N LEU A 53 11.30 3.45 -20.88
CA LEU A 53 12.56 3.84 -20.27
C LEU A 53 12.33 5.11 -19.44
N GLU A 54 11.90 4.96 -18.18
CA GLU A 54 12.26 5.82 -17.04
C GLU A 54 11.63 5.33 -15.72
N ARG A 55 12.52 4.88 -14.83
CA ARG A 55 12.43 4.56 -13.38
C ARG A 55 11.04 4.66 -12.72
N ALA A 56 10.41 3.50 -12.51
CA ALA A 56 9.24 3.33 -11.64
C ALA A 56 9.50 3.77 -10.19
N LEU A 57 8.51 4.40 -9.56
CA LEU A 57 8.69 5.11 -8.29
C LEU A 57 8.78 4.17 -7.08
N MET A 58 7.87 3.20 -6.90
CA MET A 58 7.87 2.40 -5.66
C MET A 58 9.03 1.43 -5.54
N GLU A 59 9.43 0.76 -6.63
CA GLU A 59 10.60 -0.12 -6.60
C GLU A 59 11.91 0.67 -6.50
N ARG A 60 11.97 1.86 -7.11
CA ARG A 60 13.09 2.80 -6.90
C ARG A 60 13.20 3.18 -5.43
N ASP A 61 12.10 3.61 -4.82
CA ASP A 61 12.07 4.05 -3.43
C ASP A 61 12.47 2.90 -2.50
N ARG A 62 11.96 1.68 -2.75
CA ARG A 62 12.38 0.47 -2.04
C ARG A 62 13.89 0.23 -2.12
N ARG A 63 14.52 0.47 -3.27
CA ARG A 63 15.97 0.35 -3.44
C ARG A 63 16.76 1.46 -2.76
N LEU A 64 16.17 2.65 -2.60
CA LEU A 64 16.78 3.79 -1.92
C LEU A 64 16.68 3.69 -0.40
N THR A 65 15.57 3.16 0.13
CA THR A 65 15.29 3.16 1.57
C THR A 65 15.34 1.77 2.21
N GLY A 66 15.30 0.70 1.42
CA GLY A 66 15.23 -0.68 1.89
C GLY A 66 13.82 -1.13 2.30
N THR A 67 12.84 -0.23 2.34
CA THR A 67 11.47 -0.52 2.77
C THR A 67 10.46 -0.20 1.67
N LEU A 68 9.33 -0.90 1.64
CA LEU A 68 8.34 -0.75 0.56
C LEU A 68 7.66 0.64 0.56
N ARG A 69 7.60 1.32 1.71
CA ARG A 69 6.92 2.63 1.86
C ARG A 69 7.84 3.73 2.38
N GLY A 70 9.13 3.45 2.51
CA GLY A 70 10.13 4.42 2.93
C GLY A 70 10.23 5.57 1.94
N GLN A 71 10.43 6.78 2.47
CA GLN A 71 10.73 7.96 1.68
C GLN A 71 12.02 8.56 2.23
N THR A 72 12.86 9.08 1.34
CA THR A 72 14.11 9.74 1.68
C THR A 72 14.18 11.06 0.92
N ASP A 73 14.58 12.11 1.63
CA ASP A 73 14.80 13.47 1.13
C ASP A 73 16.29 13.78 0.90
N LYS A 74 17.17 12.82 1.16
CA LYS A 74 18.62 12.96 0.98
C LYS A 74 18.96 13.30 -0.48
N ALA A 75 19.75 14.36 -0.67
CA ALA A 75 20.22 14.79 -1.98
C ALA A 75 21.18 13.78 -2.65
N VAL A 76 21.95 13.04 -1.85
CA VAL A 76 22.90 12.03 -2.31
C VAL A 76 22.35 10.63 -2.01
N ALA A 77 22.33 9.77 -3.01
CA ALA A 77 21.88 8.39 -2.89
C ALA A 77 22.84 7.55 -2.01
N PRO A 78 22.35 6.49 -1.34
CA PRO A 78 23.21 5.62 -0.54
C PRO A 78 24.22 4.87 -1.42
N ILE A 79 25.40 4.62 -0.84
CA ILE A 79 26.46 3.84 -1.48
C ILE A 79 25.93 2.45 -1.85
N GLY A 80 26.21 2.00 -3.07
CA GLY A 80 25.73 0.72 -3.60
C GLY A 80 24.38 0.80 -4.33
N PHE A 81 23.66 1.93 -4.28
CA PHE A 81 22.47 2.13 -5.11
C PHE A 81 22.79 2.03 -6.62
N GLU A 82 24.00 2.42 -7.01
CA GLU A 82 24.53 2.33 -8.37
C GLU A 82 24.57 0.89 -8.90
N LEU A 83 24.79 -0.09 -8.02
CA LEU A 83 24.92 -1.50 -8.37
C LEU A 83 23.61 -2.28 -8.16
N ASN A 84 22.63 -1.70 -7.47
CA ASN A 84 21.37 -2.34 -7.12
C ASN A 84 20.31 -2.16 -8.23
N ASN A 85 20.64 -2.49 -9.48
CA ASN A 85 19.69 -2.44 -10.59
C ASN A 85 19.37 -3.83 -11.15
N PRO A 86 18.40 -4.56 -10.55
CA PRO A 86 18.04 -5.88 -11.02
C PRO A 86 17.20 -5.80 -12.30
N TRP A 87 17.58 -6.62 -13.28
CA TRP A 87 16.75 -6.90 -14.45
C TRP A 87 15.85 -8.10 -14.15
N LYS A 88 14.53 -7.92 -14.29
CA LYS A 88 13.57 -9.01 -14.10
C LYS A 88 13.61 -9.91 -15.34
N LEU A 89 13.91 -11.19 -15.13
CA LEU A 89 13.85 -12.21 -16.18
C LEU A 89 12.50 -12.93 -16.08
N GLU A 90 11.83 -13.10 -17.20
CA GLU A 90 10.59 -13.87 -17.29
C GLU A 90 10.82 -15.19 -18.04
N LYS A 91 10.05 -16.22 -17.68
CA LYS A 91 10.06 -17.49 -18.39
C LYS A 91 9.39 -17.29 -19.75
N ARG A 92 9.92 -17.91 -20.80
CA ARG A 92 9.28 -17.91 -22.12
C ARG A 92 7.85 -18.46 -21.99
N TYR A 93 6.88 -17.69 -22.47
CA TYR A 93 5.49 -18.11 -22.58
C TYR A 93 5.44 -19.38 -23.46
N ALA A 94 4.91 -20.47 -22.91
CA ALA A 94 4.69 -21.74 -23.60
C ALA A 94 3.22 -21.86 -24.01
#